data_AF-A0A955A8Q4-F1
#
_entry.id   AF-A0A955A8Q4-F1
#
_cell.length_a   1.000
_cell.length_b   1.000
_cell.length_c   1.000
_cell.angle_alpha   90.00
_cell.angle_beta   90.00
_cell.angle_gamma   90.00
#
_symmetry.space_group_name_H-M   'P 1'
#
loop_
_entity.id
_entity.type
_entity.pdbx_description
1 polymer ?
#
loop_
_entity_poly.entity_id
_entity_poly.type
_entity_poly.pdbx_seq_one_letter_code
_entity_poly.pdbx_strand_id
1 'polypeptide(L)'
;MITIDCLNRVLPVVADSWEQLRRGDVDRLLDQIHYDDKQSLLVAAGIIATQRPDLQKQIDQSVEWISEERGFVEAAPPQITAIDREIKCGYCTLTGLLNDGSTRKLFSYYVDELSFADSELIGLTEDEAHKLFRSRDVAYLRS
;
A
#
# COMPACT_ATOMS: atom_id res chain seq x y z
N MET A 1 -20.21 11.36 5.62
CA MET A 1 -18.96 10.72 6.06
C MET A 1 -19.31 9.32 6.55
N ILE A 2 -19.04 8.30 5.73
CA ILE A 2 -19.23 6.90 6.13
C ILE A 2 -17.92 6.45 6.74
N THR A 3 -17.92 6.02 8.00
CA THR A 3 -16.71 5.52 8.66
C THR A 3 -16.43 4.07 8.24
N ILE A 4 -15.18 3.63 8.40
CA ILE A 4 -14.77 2.24 8.14
C ILE A 4 -15.62 1.24 8.94
N ASP A 5 -16.00 1.59 10.18
CA ASP A 5 -16.93 0.78 11.00
C ASP A 5 -18.32 0.62 10.37
N CYS A 6 -18.82 1.64 9.69
CA CYS A 6 -20.09 1.57 8.95
C CYS A 6 -19.96 0.63 7.74
N LEU A 7 -18.84 0.67 7.03
CA LEU A 7 -18.57 -0.23 5.90
C LEU A 7 -18.56 -1.69 6.36
N ASN A 8 -17.82 -2.01 7.42
CA ASN A 8 -17.70 -3.38 7.95
C ASN A 8 -19.03 -3.98 8.43
N ARG A 9 -20.00 -3.16 8.85
CA ARG A 9 -21.31 -3.64 9.29
C ARG A 9 -22.32 -3.78 8.15
N VAL A 10 -22.32 -2.84 7.22
CA VAL A 10 -23.40 -2.71 6.23
C VAL A 10 -23.07 -3.47 4.95
N LEU A 11 -21.83 -3.41 4.47
CA LEU A 11 -21.45 -4.05 3.21
C LEU A 11 -21.63 -5.57 3.19
N PRO A 12 -21.34 -6.33 4.26
CA PRO A 12 -21.60 -7.77 4.25
C PRO A 12 -23.07 -8.11 4.06
N VAL A 13 -23.98 -7.36 4.70
CA VAL A 13 -25.43 -7.58 4.59
C VAL A 13 -25.94 -7.25 3.18
N VAL A 14 -25.40 -6.19 2.58
CA VAL A 14 -25.72 -5.80 1.20
C VAL A 14 -25.11 -6.78 0.20
N ALA A 15 -23.90 -7.27 0.46
CA ALA A 15 -23.21 -8.28 -0.35
C ALA A 15 -23.93 -9.63 -0.31
N ASP A 16 -24.47 -10.04 0.84
CA ASP A 16 -25.29 -11.25 0.98
C ASP A 16 -26.63 -11.12 0.24
N SER A 17 -27.17 -9.90 0.08
CA SER A 17 -28.39 -9.61 -0.68
C SER A 17 -28.16 -9.47 -2.21
N TRP A 18 -26.98 -9.85 -2.71
CA TRP A 18 -26.58 -9.66 -4.10
C TRP A 18 -27.46 -10.34 -5.16
N GLU A 19 -28.25 -11.36 -4.83
CA GLU A 19 -29.23 -11.93 -5.76
C GLU A 19 -30.25 -10.89 -6.26
N GLN A 20 -30.48 -9.81 -5.51
CA GLN A 20 -31.38 -8.72 -5.91
C GLN A 20 -30.70 -7.66 -6.78
N LEU A 21 -29.37 -7.54 -6.73
CA LEU A 21 -28.59 -6.70 -7.64
C LEU A 21 -28.45 -7.43 -8.96
N ARG A 22 -29.42 -7.21 -9.84
CA ARG A 22 -29.47 -7.77 -11.20
C ARG A 22 -28.08 -7.71 -11.86
N ARG A 23 -27.40 -8.85 -11.97
CA ARG A 23 -26.19 -9.05 -12.78
C ARG A 23 -24.99 -8.16 -12.45
N GLY A 24 -24.46 -8.23 -11.23
CA GLY A 24 -23.05 -7.88 -11.00
C GLY A 24 -22.72 -6.39 -11.19
N ASP A 25 -23.63 -5.50 -10.79
CA ASP A 25 -23.44 -4.05 -10.87
C ASP A 25 -22.54 -3.57 -9.70
N VAL A 26 -21.34 -4.16 -9.59
CA VAL A 26 -20.33 -3.85 -8.55
C VAL A 26 -19.94 -2.37 -8.63
N ASP A 27 -19.78 -1.86 -9.85
CA ASP A 27 -19.57 -0.45 -10.15
C ASP A 27 -20.58 0.43 -9.44
N ARG A 28 -21.86 0.12 -9.61
CA ARG A 28 -22.96 0.92 -9.06
C ARG A 28 -23.03 0.85 -7.54
N LEU A 29 -22.61 -0.27 -6.94
CA LEU A 29 -22.58 -0.43 -5.49
C LEU A 29 -21.44 0.36 -4.86
N LEU A 30 -20.25 0.32 -5.46
CA LEU A 30 -19.11 1.10 -5.01
C LEU A 30 -19.35 2.60 -5.26
N ASP A 31 -19.85 2.99 -6.44
CA ASP A 31 -20.06 4.41 -6.77
C ASP A 31 -21.14 5.09 -5.90
N GLN A 32 -22.16 4.36 -5.44
CA GLN A 32 -23.17 4.89 -4.52
C GLN A 32 -22.62 5.28 -3.14
N ILE A 33 -21.43 4.80 -2.78
CA ILE A 33 -20.80 5.10 -1.50
C ILE A 33 -19.88 6.32 -1.69
N HIS A 34 -20.03 7.29 -0.79
CA HIS A 34 -19.09 8.40 -0.71
C HIS A 34 -17.89 7.98 0.13
N TYR A 35 -16.73 7.88 -0.51
CA TYR A 35 -15.46 7.58 0.13
C TYR A 35 -14.67 8.87 0.31
N ASP A 36 -14.13 9.07 1.50
CA ASP A 36 -13.30 10.25 1.79
C ASP A 36 -11.87 10.09 1.22
N ASP A 37 -11.42 8.85 1.01
CA ASP A 37 -10.08 8.51 0.55
C ASP A 37 -10.04 7.14 -0.17
N LYS A 38 -8.94 6.86 -0.88
CA LYS A 38 -8.73 5.61 -1.63
C LYS A 38 -8.69 4.37 -0.73
N GLN A 39 -8.20 4.47 0.50
CA GLN A 39 -8.18 3.32 1.43
C GLN A 39 -9.59 2.92 1.83
N SER A 40 -10.49 3.88 2.05
CA SER A 40 -11.90 3.61 2.33
C SER A 40 -12.59 2.86 1.18
N LEU A 41 -12.26 3.19 -0.08
CA LEU A 41 -12.71 2.46 -1.27
C LEU A 41 -12.13 1.03 -1.32
N LEU A 42 -10.83 0.89 -1.07
CA LEU A 42 -10.15 -0.42 -1.05
C LEU A 42 -10.67 -1.34 0.04
N VAL A 43 -10.99 -0.80 1.23
CA VAL A 43 -11.59 -1.56 2.33
C VAL A 43 -12.98 -2.07 1.92
N ALA A 44 -13.81 -1.21 1.31
CA ALA A 44 -15.11 -1.63 0.81
C ALA A 44 -14.98 -2.74 -0.25
N ALA A 45 -14.07 -2.58 -1.21
CA ALA A 45 -13.76 -3.58 -2.21
C ALA A 45 -13.29 -4.91 -1.60
N GLY A 46 -12.43 -4.87 -0.58
CA GLY A 46 -11.94 -6.05 0.12
C GLY A 46 -13.04 -6.82 0.86
N ILE A 47 -13.99 -6.11 1.49
CA ILE A 47 -15.16 -6.73 2.13
C ILE A 47 -16.00 -7.49 1.10
N ILE A 48 -16.26 -6.85 -0.04
CA ILE A 48 -17.03 -7.44 -1.14
C ILE A 48 -16.31 -8.67 -1.71
N ALA A 49 -15.01 -8.55 -1.96
CA ALA A 49 -14.16 -9.63 -2.47
C ALA A 49 -14.12 -10.83 -1.53
N THR A 50 -14.14 -10.60 -0.21
CA THR A 50 -14.18 -11.66 0.79
C THR A 50 -15.46 -12.48 0.70
N GLN A 51 -16.60 -11.83 0.48
CA GLN A 51 -17.88 -12.51 0.34
C GLN A 51 -18.04 -13.16 -1.04
N ARG A 52 -17.48 -12.53 -2.07
CA ARG A 52 -17.69 -12.91 -3.47
C ARG A 52 -16.39 -12.87 -4.28
N PRO A 53 -15.51 -13.84 -4.02
CA PRO A 53 -14.22 -13.93 -4.71
C PRO A 53 -14.36 -14.18 -6.21
N ASP A 54 -15.51 -14.69 -6.67
CA ASP A 54 -15.82 -14.89 -8.08
C ASP A 54 -15.92 -13.58 -8.89
N LEU A 55 -16.20 -12.45 -8.22
CA LEU A 55 -16.28 -11.13 -8.86
C LEU A 55 -15.00 -10.28 -8.70
N GLN A 56 -13.90 -10.85 -8.19
CA GLN A 56 -12.63 -10.12 -7.96
C GLN A 56 -12.23 -9.23 -9.15
N LYS A 57 -12.28 -9.77 -10.37
CA LYS A 57 -11.91 -9.03 -11.58
C LYS A 57 -12.78 -7.80 -11.84
N GLN A 58 -14.08 -7.89 -11.55
CA GLN A 58 -14.98 -6.75 -11.71
C GLN A 58 -14.71 -5.72 -10.61
N ILE A 59 -14.51 -6.17 -9.36
CA ILE A 59 -14.16 -5.31 -8.23
C ILE A 59 -12.88 -4.52 -8.53
N ASP A 60 -11.83 -5.18 -9.03
CA ASP A 60 -10.56 -4.53 -9.36
C ASP A 60 -10.75 -3.44 -10.43
N GLN A 61 -11.53 -3.73 -11.48
CA GLN A 61 -11.86 -2.78 -12.55
C GLN A 61 -12.69 -1.60 -12.03
N SER A 62 -13.69 -1.85 -11.19
CA SER A 62 -14.52 -0.82 -10.57
C SER A 62 -13.70 0.11 -9.68
N VAL A 63 -12.80 -0.46 -8.86
CA VAL A 63 -11.93 0.31 -7.96
C VAL A 63 -10.98 1.19 -8.76
N GLU A 64 -10.39 0.66 -9.82
CA GLU A 64 -9.50 1.42 -10.71
C GLU A 64 -10.26 2.59 -11.35
N TRP A 65 -11.41 2.32 -11.96
CA TRP A 65 -12.23 3.34 -12.61
C TRP A 65 -12.70 4.43 -11.63
N ILE A 66 -13.24 4.04 -10.47
CA ILE A 66 -13.71 5.00 -9.44
C ILE A 66 -12.53 5.82 -8.88
N SER A 67 -11.35 5.20 -8.75
CA SER A 67 -10.15 5.91 -8.28
C SER A 67 -9.69 6.99 -9.25
N GLU A 68 -9.71 6.68 -10.54
CA GLU A 68 -9.38 7.62 -11.62
C GLU A 68 -10.42 8.73 -11.75
N GLU A 69 -11.71 8.39 -11.76
CA GLU A 69 -12.80 9.35 -11.95
C GLU A 69 -12.92 10.34 -10.81
N ARG A 70 -12.77 9.88 -9.56
CA ARG A 70 -12.84 10.75 -8.37
C ARG A 70 -11.53 11.49 -8.09
N GLY A 71 -10.49 11.23 -8.88
CA GLY A 71 -9.19 11.88 -8.72
C GLY A 71 -8.62 11.65 -7.32
N PHE A 72 -8.76 10.44 -6.78
CA PHE A 72 -8.02 10.07 -5.57
C PHE A 72 -6.55 10.10 -5.93
N VAL A 73 -5.93 11.25 -5.70
CA VAL A 73 -4.50 11.43 -5.90
C VAL A 73 -3.85 10.50 -4.88
N GLU A 74 -3.28 9.40 -5.39
CA GLU A 74 -2.35 8.60 -4.61
C GLU A 74 -1.27 9.58 -4.16
N ALA A 75 -1.29 9.96 -2.88
CA ALA A 75 -0.27 10.85 -2.36
C ALA A 75 1.06 10.18 -2.71
N ALA A 76 1.87 10.88 -3.52
CA ALA A 76 3.10 10.32 -4.04
C ALA A 76 3.85 9.65 -2.88
N PRO A 77 4.27 8.38 -3.04
CA PRO A 77 4.85 7.64 -1.93
C PRO A 77 5.98 8.46 -1.33
N PRO A 78 6.01 8.60 -0.01
CA PRO A 78 6.91 9.53 0.62
C PRO A 78 8.34 9.10 0.34
N GLN A 79 9.16 10.07 -0.07
CA GLN A 79 10.53 9.84 -0.50
C GLN A 79 11.49 10.12 0.65
N ILE A 80 12.56 9.34 0.72
CA ILE A 80 13.61 9.50 1.71
C ILE A 80 14.38 10.79 1.43
N THR A 81 14.44 11.66 2.43
CA THR A 81 15.14 12.96 2.38
C THR A 81 16.42 12.97 3.20
N ALA A 82 16.46 12.20 4.29
CA ALA A 82 17.66 12.01 5.10
C ALA A 82 17.72 10.57 5.62
N ILE A 83 18.92 10.13 5.95
CA ILE A 83 19.20 8.80 6.46
C ILE A 83 19.97 8.94 7.78
N ASP A 84 19.51 8.20 8.78
CA ASP A 84 20.21 8.00 10.04
C ASP A 84 20.76 6.57 10.10
N ARG A 85 22.02 6.43 10.56
CA ARG A 85 22.74 5.16 10.66
C ARG A 85 23.08 4.86 12.10
N GLU A 86 22.52 3.80 12.63
CA GLU A 86 22.91 3.27 13.92
C GLU A 86 23.75 2.00 13.72
N ILE A 87 25.03 2.04 14.10
CA ILE A 87 25.93 0.88 14.01
C ILE A 87 26.20 0.34 15.40
N LYS A 88 25.87 -0.94 15.62
CA LYS A 88 26.10 -1.65 16.88
C LYS A 88 26.71 -3.02 16.61
N CYS A 89 27.93 -3.27 17.10
CA CYS A 89 28.64 -4.54 16.95
C CYS A 89 28.74 -5.04 15.49
N GLY A 90 28.97 -4.15 14.53
CA GLY A 90 29.03 -4.49 13.10
C GLY A 90 27.67 -4.60 12.41
N TYR A 91 26.57 -4.51 13.17
CA TYR A 91 25.21 -4.47 12.62
C TYR A 91 24.76 -3.02 12.44
N CYS A 92 24.49 -2.63 11.19
CA CYS A 92 24.00 -1.30 10.84
C CYS A 92 22.49 -1.33 10.67
N THR A 93 21.78 -0.42 11.33
CA THR A 93 20.35 -0.16 11.11
C THR A 93 20.18 1.19 10.42
N LEU A 94 19.46 1.17 9.30
CA LEU A 94 19.11 2.39 8.56
C LEU A 94 17.70 2.85 8.90
N THR A 95 17.59 4.12 9.24
CA THR A 95 16.32 4.81 9.42
C THR A 95 16.24 5.96 8.42
N GLY A 96 15.18 6.01 7.61
CA GLY A 96 14.92 7.10 6.68
C GLY A 96 13.98 8.13 7.27
N LEU A 97 14.31 9.41 7.12
CA LEU A 97 13.38 10.53 7.27
C LEU A 97 12.73 10.79 5.91
N LEU A 98 11.42 10.69 5.85
CA LEU A 98 10.67 10.87 4.63
C LEU A 98 10.18 12.32 4.47
N ASN A 99 9.85 12.71 3.24
CA ASN A 99 9.37 14.07 2.92
C ASN A 99 8.02 14.43 3.57
N ASP A 100 7.26 13.44 4.05
CA ASP A 100 6.05 13.61 4.84
C ASP A 100 6.35 13.94 6.33
N GLY A 101 7.62 13.96 6.71
CA GLY A 101 8.09 14.21 8.08
C GLY A 101 8.10 12.95 8.96
N SER A 102 7.71 11.80 8.43
CA SER A 102 7.77 10.53 9.16
C SER A 102 9.18 9.93 9.13
N THR A 103 9.56 9.26 10.21
CA THR A 103 10.78 8.46 10.28
C THR A 103 10.44 6.99 10.25
N ARG A 104 11.02 6.23 9.33
CA ARG A 104 10.78 4.78 9.21
C ARG A 104 12.09 4.02 9.18
N LYS A 105 12.13 2.88 9.88
CA LYS A 105 13.23 1.93 9.76
C LYS A 105 13.14 1.29 8.38
N LEU A 106 14.21 1.43 7.59
CA LEU A 106 14.30 0.85 6.26
C LEU A 106 14.72 -0.61 6.38
N PHE A 107 16.00 -0.86 6.64
CA PHE A 107 16.53 -2.21 6.77
C PHE A 107 17.80 -2.19 7.61
N SER A 108 18.24 -3.39 7.99
CA SER A 108 19.46 -3.58 8.77
C SER A 108 20.36 -4.60 8.06
N TYR A 109 21.67 -4.38 8.11
CA TYR A 109 22.67 -5.21 7.42
C TYR A 109 23.99 -5.24 8.18
N TYR A 110 24.82 -6.23 7.90
CA TYR A 110 26.17 -6.31 8.43
C TYR A 110 27.15 -5.50 7.58
N VAL A 111 27.92 -4.60 8.21
CA VAL A 111 28.78 -3.62 7.50
C VAL A 111 29.93 -4.25 6.72
N ASP A 112 30.27 -5.50 7.05
CA ASP A 112 31.24 -6.33 6.35
C ASP A 112 30.65 -7.07 5.15
N GLU A 113 29.32 -7.25 5.08
CA GLU A 113 28.63 -7.90 3.97
C GLU A 113 28.17 -6.90 2.92
N LEU A 114 27.56 -5.79 3.36
CA LEU A 114 26.91 -4.82 2.48
C LEU A 114 27.27 -3.37 2.86
N SER A 115 27.23 -2.47 1.89
CA SER A 115 27.36 -1.03 2.11
C SER A 115 26.43 -0.22 1.20
N PHE A 116 25.89 0.88 1.72
CA PHE A 116 24.95 1.75 1.03
C PHE A 116 25.33 3.21 1.23
N ALA A 117 25.54 3.94 0.14
CA ALA A 117 25.76 5.38 0.20
C ALA A 117 24.43 6.14 0.32
N ASP A 118 24.45 7.31 0.98
CA ASP A 118 23.28 8.16 1.12
C ASP A 118 22.68 8.56 -0.22
N SER A 119 23.52 8.86 -1.21
CA SER A 119 23.10 9.23 -2.55
C SER A 119 22.35 8.13 -3.30
N GLU A 120 22.45 6.87 -2.85
CA GLU A 120 21.71 5.75 -3.44
C GLU A 120 20.32 5.57 -2.82
N LEU A 121 20.09 6.17 -1.65
CA LEU A 121 18.84 6.02 -0.87
C LEU A 121 18.00 7.29 -0.88
N ILE A 122 18.63 8.46 -0.89
CA ILE A 122 17.94 9.76 -0.97
C ILE A 122 17.18 9.86 -2.30
N GLY A 123 15.91 10.24 -2.22
CA GLY A 123 14.99 10.33 -3.36
C GLY A 123 14.25 9.03 -3.67
N LEU A 124 14.65 7.90 -3.08
CA LEU A 124 13.90 6.65 -3.19
C LEU A 124 12.72 6.61 -2.21
N THR A 125 11.71 5.85 -2.59
CA THR A 125 10.65 5.42 -1.67
C THR A 125 11.13 4.28 -0.78
N GLU A 126 10.38 4.01 0.29
CA GLU A 126 10.65 2.88 1.19
C GLU A 126 10.71 1.54 0.41
N ASP A 127 9.79 1.29 -0.52
CA ASP A 127 9.75 0.07 -1.31
C ASP A 127 10.95 -0.06 -2.27
N GLU A 128 11.34 1.03 -2.92
CA GLU A 128 12.51 1.07 -3.79
C GLU A 128 13.81 0.80 -3.02
N ALA A 129 13.95 1.41 -1.83
CA ALA A 129 15.09 1.16 -0.95
C ALA A 129 15.16 -0.33 -0.53
N HIS A 130 14.02 -0.95 -0.22
CA HIS A 130 13.95 -2.38 0.07
C HIS A 130 14.25 -3.28 -1.13
N LYS A 131 13.86 -2.87 -2.34
CA LYS A 131 14.22 -3.58 -3.58
C LYS A 131 15.72 -3.52 -3.83
N LEU A 132 16.33 -2.35 -3.63
CA LEU A 132 17.77 -2.16 -3.76
C LEU A 132 18.54 -3.03 -2.75
N PHE A 133 18.09 -3.03 -1.49
CA PHE A 133 18.62 -3.92 -0.46
C PHE A 133 18.54 -5.39 -0.86
N ARG A 134 17.34 -5.88 -1.25
CA ARG A 134 17.15 -7.27 -1.70
C ARG A 134 18.02 -7.63 -2.89
N SER A 135 18.17 -6.73 -3.86
CA SER A 135 19.02 -6.96 -5.02
C SER A 135 20.50 -7.14 -4.63
N ARG A 136 21.00 -6.35 -3.67
CA ARG A 136 22.38 -6.44 -3.18
C ARG A 136 22.61 -7.66 -2.30
N ASP A 137 21.68 -7.97 -1.41
CA ASP A 137 21.71 -9.14 -0.55
C ASP A 137 21.77 -10.44 -1.39
N VAL A 138 20.91 -10.56 -2.40
CA VAL A 138 20.94 -11.70 -3.34
C VAL A 138 22.23 -11.75 -4.16
N ALA A 139 22.81 -10.60 -4.54
CA ALA A 139 24.08 -10.57 -5.26
C ALA A 139 25.24 -11.06 -4.39
N TYR A 140 25.25 -10.68 -3.10
CA TYR A 140 26.24 -11.15 -2.12
C TYR A 140 26.12 -12.66 -1.90
N LEU A 141 24.91 -13.19 -1.69
CA LEU A 141 24.67 -14.62 -1.49
C LEU A 141 24.99 -15.51 -2.71
N ARG A 142 25.14 -14.92 -3.90
CA ARG A 142 25.46 -15.64 -5.15
C ARG A 142 26.93 -15.54 -5.56
N SER A 143 27.76 -14.83 -4.79
CA SER A 143 29.19 -14.66 -5.01
C SER A 143 30.00 -15.65 -4.18
#